data_AF-A0A183KGH2-F1
#
_entry.id   AF-A0A183KGH2-F1
#
_cell.length_a   1.000
_cell.length_b   1.000
_cell.length_c   1.000
_cell.angle_alpha   90.00
_cell.angle_beta   90.00
_cell.angle_gamma   90.00
#
_symmetry.space_group_name_H-M   'P 1'
#
loop_
_entity.id
_entity.type
_entity.pdbx_description
1 polymer ?
#
loop_
_entity_poly.entity_id
_entity_poly.type
_entity_poly.pdbx_seq_one_letter_code
_entity_poly.pdbx_strand_id
1 'polypeptide(L)'
;MSFCENNRQVARESLNIPWAGGLGSAAAQASREIEAHFKETRMMRRERSRLGQPLWLEEEFLEIVPSLNAIWGDESVRLAFDQRSKIITENFVS
;
A
#
# COMPACT_ATOMS: atom_id res chain seq x y z
N MET A 1 -7.41 11.96 -1.26
CA MET A 1 -6.12 11.27 -1.54
C MET A 1 -5.60 10.75 -0.22
N SER A 2 -5.63 9.43 0.01
CA SER A 2 -5.14 8.81 1.25
C SER A 2 -3.60 8.81 1.23
N PHE A 3 -3.03 9.82 1.89
CA PHE A 3 -1.59 10.09 1.95
C PHE A 3 -0.81 9.01 2.73
N CYS A 4 -1.49 8.18 3.52
CA CYS A 4 -0.82 7.22 4.42
C CYS A 4 -0.65 5.81 3.85
N GLU A 5 -1.42 5.42 2.83
CA GLU A 5 -1.44 4.03 2.33
C GLU A 5 -0.42 3.78 1.21
N ASN A 6 -0.17 4.78 0.35
CA ASN A 6 0.90 4.70 -0.65
C ASN A 6 2.31 4.74 -0.05
N ASN A 7 2.49 5.34 1.13
CA ASN A 7 3.83 5.63 1.65
C ASN A 7 4.62 4.40 2.09
N ARG A 8 4.00 3.27 2.44
CA ARG A 8 4.73 2.09 2.96
C ARG A 8 5.30 1.19 1.87
N GLN A 9 4.55 0.97 0.81
CA GLN A 9 5.06 0.27 -0.37
C GLN A 9 6.13 1.10 -1.07
N VAL A 10 5.89 2.40 -1.23
CA VAL A 10 6.88 3.35 -1.75
C VAL A 10 8.11 3.39 -0.85
N ALA A 11 7.96 3.38 0.48
CA ALA A 11 9.09 3.30 1.40
C ALA A 11 9.95 2.04 1.20
N ARG A 12 9.34 0.86 1.02
CA ARG A 12 10.07 -0.39 0.76
C ARG A 12 10.88 -0.29 -0.53
N GLU A 13 10.26 0.20 -1.60
CA GLU A 13 10.91 0.39 -2.90
C GLU A 13 12.01 1.47 -2.85
N SER A 14 11.77 2.59 -2.17
CA SER A 14 12.76 3.65 -1.94
C SER A 14 13.94 3.20 -1.09
N LEU A 15 13.74 2.27 -0.14
CA LEU A 15 14.79 1.68 0.69
C LEU A 15 15.45 0.45 0.03
N ASN A 16 15.09 0.09 -1.20
CA ASN A 16 15.58 -1.10 -1.91
C ASN A 16 15.43 -2.41 -1.09
N ILE A 17 14.41 -2.53 -0.25
CA ILE A 17 14.20 -3.72 0.58
C ILE A 17 13.42 -4.75 -0.25
N PRO A 18 13.97 -5.92 -0.61
CA PRO A 18 13.21 -6.94 -1.32
C PRO A 18 12.13 -7.56 -0.43
N TRP A 19 11.08 -8.11 -1.03
CA TRP A 19 10.12 -8.96 -0.32
C TRP A 19 10.86 -10.11 0.38
N ALA A 20 10.51 -10.42 1.63
CA ALA A 20 11.24 -11.42 2.41
C ALA A 20 11.22 -12.81 1.73
N GLY A 21 10.09 -13.19 1.14
CA GLY A 21 9.94 -14.41 0.34
C GLY A 21 10.24 -14.25 -1.15
N GLY A 22 10.80 -13.11 -1.60
CA GLY A 22 11.06 -12.82 -3.01
C GLY A 22 9.79 -12.50 -3.83
N LEU A 23 9.94 -12.39 -5.16
CA LEU A 23 8.89 -11.93 -6.09
C LEU A 23 7.68 -12.88 -6.23
N GLY A 24 7.87 -14.15 -5.87
CA GLY A 24 6.82 -15.18 -5.85
C GLY A 24 6.13 -15.32 -4.50
N SER A 25 6.48 -14.51 -3.49
CA SER A 25 5.84 -14.55 -2.18
C SER A 25 4.37 -14.14 -2.24
N ALA A 26 3.60 -14.61 -1.26
CA ALA A 26 2.20 -14.19 -1.09
C ALA A 26 2.08 -12.67 -0.95
N ALA A 27 3.03 -12.02 -0.28
CA ALA A 27 3.06 -10.57 -0.12
C ALA A 27 3.34 -9.83 -1.44
N ALA A 28 4.30 -10.32 -2.24
CA ALA A 28 4.58 -9.77 -3.56
C ALA A 28 3.38 -9.93 -4.52
N GLN A 29 2.67 -11.05 -4.43
CA GLN A 29 1.47 -11.29 -5.21
C GLN A 29 0.30 -10.41 -4.76
N ALA A 30 0.02 -10.36 -3.46
CA ALA A 30 -1.00 -9.52 -2.86
C ALA A 30 -0.78 -8.02 -3.16
N SER A 31 0.48 -7.58 -3.19
CA SER A 31 0.87 -6.24 -3.63
C SER A 31 0.40 -5.94 -5.05
N ARG A 32 0.62 -6.87 -6.00
CA ARG A 32 0.20 -6.69 -7.39
C ARG A 32 -1.32 -6.66 -7.52
N GLU A 33 -2.01 -7.52 -6.78
CA GLU A 33 -3.47 -7.58 -6.74
C GLU A 33 -4.08 -6.29 -6.21
N ILE A 34 -3.54 -5.76 -5.12
CA ILE A 34 -3.96 -4.48 -4.55
C ILE A 34 -3.73 -3.34 -5.55
N GLU A 35 -2.56 -3.29 -6.19
CA GLU A 35 -2.26 -2.26 -7.19
C GLU A 35 -3.23 -2.34 -8.40
N ALA A 36 -3.55 -3.54 -8.88
CA ALA A 36 -4.53 -3.76 -9.93
C ALA A 36 -5.93 -3.28 -9.51
N HIS A 37 -6.38 -3.69 -8.32
CA HIS A 37 -7.67 -3.24 -7.76
C HIS A 37 -7.74 -1.71 -7.64
N PHE A 38 -6.65 -1.05 -7.23
CA PHE A 38 -6.55 0.41 -7.20
C PHE A 38 -6.67 1.05 -8.58
N LYS A 39 -6.03 0.48 -9.60
CA LYS A 39 -6.08 0.99 -10.98
C LYS A 39 -7.50 0.87 -11.54
N GLU A 40 -8.14 -0.28 -11.34
CA GLU A 40 -9.48 -0.58 -11.86
C GLU A 40 -10.55 0.33 -11.25
N THR A 41 -10.51 0.50 -9.93
CA THR A 41 -11.53 1.29 -9.20
C THR A 41 -11.23 2.80 -9.18
N ARG A 42 -10.11 3.25 -9.78
CA ARG A 42 -9.68 4.66 -9.79
C ARG A 42 -10.76 5.60 -10.31
N MET A 43 -11.42 5.24 -11.41
CA MET A 43 -12.45 6.08 -12.04
C MET A 43 -13.71 6.17 -11.18
N MET A 44 -14.16 5.04 -10.61
CA MET A 44 -15.28 5.02 -9.67
C MET A 44 -15.01 5.91 -8.46
N ARG A 45 -13.82 5.83 -7.87
CA ARG A 45 -13.46 6.63 -6.71
C ARG A 45 -13.39 8.13 -6.99
N ARG A 46 -12.94 8.51 -8.19
CA ARG A 46 -13.00 9.92 -8.65
C ARG A 46 -14.43 10.41 -8.75
N GLU A 47 -15.32 9.59 -9.29
CA GLU A 47 -16.74 9.95 -9.42
C GLU A 47 -17.43 10.04 -8.06
N ARG A 48 -17.19 9.09 -7.14
CA ARG A 48 -17.70 9.17 -5.76
C ARG A 48 -17.20 10.42 -5.04
N SER A 49 -15.92 10.75 -5.19
CA SER A 49 -15.36 11.99 -4.63
C SER A 49 -16.07 13.23 -5.17
N ARG A 50 -16.41 13.26 -6.46
CA ARG A 50 -17.13 14.38 -7.10
C ARG A 50 -18.56 14.49 -6.58
N LEU A 51 -19.19 13.37 -6.28
CA LEU A 51 -20.54 13.27 -5.74
C LEU A 51 -20.61 13.45 -4.21
N GLY A 52 -19.48 13.68 -3.53
CA GLY A 52 -19.42 13.79 -2.07
C GLY A 52 -19.71 12.46 -1.35
N GLN A 53 -19.57 11.33 -2.05
CA GLN A 53 -19.78 10.00 -1.52
C GLN A 53 -18.48 9.45 -0.89
N PRO A 54 -18.60 8.46 0.02
CA PRO A 54 -17.45 7.73 0.54
C PRO A 54 -16.58 7.18 -0.60
N LEU A 55 -15.27 7.34 -0.47
CA LEU A 55 -14.31 6.82 -1.47
C LEU A 55 -14.29 5.29 -1.51
N TRP A 56 -14.65 4.67 -0.40
CA TRP A 56 -14.69 3.23 -0.21
C TRP A 56 -16.00 2.85 0.44
N LEU A 57 -16.57 1.76 -0.04
CA LEU A 57 -17.61 1.02 0.68
C LEU A 57 -16.94 0.00 1.62
N GLU A 58 -17.66 -0.42 2.64
CA GLU A 58 -17.15 -1.40 3.60
C GLU A 58 -16.86 -2.74 2.90
N GLU A 59 -17.71 -3.14 1.96
CA GLU A 59 -17.57 -4.37 1.20
C GLU A 59 -16.28 -4.35 0.35
N GLU A 60 -16.00 -3.23 -0.31
CA GLU A 60 -14.78 -3.05 -1.11
C GLU A 60 -13.52 -3.08 -0.24
N PHE A 61 -13.61 -2.56 1.00
CA PHE A 61 -12.51 -2.66 1.94
C PHE A 61 -12.30 -4.12 2.38
N LEU A 62 -13.37 -4.83 2.71
CA LEU A 62 -13.31 -6.23 3.14
C LEU A 62 -12.74 -7.15 2.05
N GLU A 63 -12.96 -6.84 0.77
CA GLU A 63 -12.36 -7.57 -0.36
C GLU A 63 -10.83 -7.49 -0.37
N ILE A 64 -10.24 -6.36 0.01
CA ILE A 64 -8.79 -6.15 -0.03
C ILE A 64 -8.08 -6.52 1.28
N VAL A 65 -8.81 -6.71 2.38
CA VAL A 65 -8.26 -7.06 3.71
C VAL A 65 -7.35 -8.30 3.67
N PRO A 66 -7.68 -9.41 2.99
CA PRO A 66 -6.79 -10.58 2.92
C PRO A 66 -5.44 -10.24 2.29
N SER A 67 -5.44 -9.47 1.20
CA SER A 67 -4.21 -9.03 0.52
C SER A 67 -3.42 -8.05 1.39
N LEU A 68 -4.08 -7.15 2.12
CA LEU A 68 -3.43 -6.26 3.08
C LEU A 68 -2.77 -7.04 4.22
N ASN A 69 -3.44 -8.06 4.75
CA ASN A 69 -2.88 -8.94 5.78
C ASN A 69 -1.68 -9.74 5.27
N ALA A 70 -1.72 -10.23 4.02
CA ALA A 70 -0.60 -10.93 3.41
C ALA A 70 0.64 -10.02 3.25
N ILE A 71 0.44 -8.76 2.88
CA ILE A 71 1.52 -7.76 2.83
C ILE A 71 2.02 -7.44 4.24
N TRP A 72 1.12 -7.22 5.19
CA TRP A 72 1.48 -6.85 6.57
C TRP A 72 2.22 -7.96 7.32
N GLY A 73 1.94 -9.21 6.97
CA GLY A 73 2.66 -10.37 7.49
C GLY A 73 4.07 -10.55 6.95
N ASP A 74 4.48 -9.78 5.92
CA ASP A 74 5.84 -9.89 5.37
C ASP A 74 6.85 -9.09 6.20
N GLU A 75 7.93 -9.77 6.59
CA GLU A 75 8.99 -9.22 7.42
C GLU A 75 9.65 -7.98 6.77
N SER A 76 9.73 -7.92 5.44
CA SER A 76 10.28 -6.77 4.73
C SER A 76 9.46 -5.48 4.94
N VAL A 77 8.14 -5.63 5.08
CA VAL A 77 7.22 -4.51 5.31
C VAL A 77 7.37 -4.00 6.75
N ARG A 78 7.56 -4.91 7.70
CA ARG A 78 7.88 -4.55 9.09
C ARG A 78 9.21 -3.81 9.19
N LEU A 79 10.25 -4.30 8.51
CA LEU A 79 11.56 -3.65 8.44
C LEU A 79 11.48 -2.25 7.81
N ALA A 80 10.74 -2.09 6.71
CA ALA A 80 10.53 -0.78 6.10
C ALA A 80 9.77 0.17 7.04
N PHE A 81 8.78 -0.34 7.79
CA PHE A 81 8.03 0.43 8.77
C PHE A 81 8.88 0.88 9.96
N ASP A 82 9.78 0.03 10.46
CA ASP A 82 10.68 0.39 11.55
C ASP A 82 11.71 1.45 11.12
N GLN A 83 12.08 1.45 9.84
CA GLN A 83 12.97 2.46 9.25
C GLN A 83 12.24 3.74 8.78
N ARG A 84 10.91 3.85 8.97
CA ARG A 84 10.11 5.01 8.50
C ARG A 84 10.63 6.36 9.00
N SER A 85 11.20 6.39 10.20
CA SER A 85 11.79 7.59 10.79
C SER A 85 12.98 8.11 9.99
N LYS A 86 13.81 7.22 9.41
CA LYS A 86 14.94 7.60 8.54
C LYS A 86 14.46 8.32 7.28
N ILE A 87 13.39 7.82 6.64
CA ILE A 87 12.78 8.42 5.44
C ILE A 87 12.18 9.79 5.75
N ILE A 88 11.56 9.96 6.91
CA ILE A 88 11.00 11.25 7.33
C ILE A 88 12.13 12.24 7.62
N THR A 89 13.22 11.84 8.27
CA THR A 89 14.32 12.77 8.54
C THR A 89 15.12 13.19 7.30
N GLU A 90 15.31 12.32 6.31
CA GLU A 90 16.08 12.70 5.10
C GLU A 90 15.31 13.65 4.17
N ASN A 91 13.98 13.54 4.11
CA ASN A 91 13.14 14.42 3.27
C ASN A 91 12.89 15.83 3.84
N PHE A 92 13.15 16.06 5.13
CA PHE A 92 12.93 17.36 5.78
C PHE A 92 14.21 18.18 6.00
N VAL A 93 15.38 17.61 5.68
CA VAL A 93 16.70 18.26 5.87
C VAL A 93 17.40 18.52 4.52
N SER A 94 16.70 18.32 3.39
CA SER A 94 17.17 18.68 2.05
C SER A 94 16.45 19.92 1.52
#